data_AF-A0A6H9JP31-F1
#
_entry.id   AF-A0A6H9JP31-F1
#
_cell.length_a   1.000
_cell.length_b   1.000
_cell.length_c   1.000
_cell.angle_alpha   90.00
_cell.angle_beta   90.00
_cell.angle_gamma   90.00
#
_symmetry.space_group_name_H-M   'P 1'
#
loop_
_entity.id
_entity.type
_entity.pdbx_description
1 polymer ?
#
loop_
_entity_poly.entity_id
_entity_poly.type
_entity_poly.pdbx_seq_one_letter_code
_entity_poly.pdbx_strand_id
1 'polypeptide(L)'
;MDLAVIAQLITGGATFIVAVALVFQLRKQNQQLRIQHRDSVREASYQIASRFEDVTKETVQDESLTDIWLRGADNWNNLTTDVERYRFRNHYRQYINIIMGYYNTQDLDYPDRLRLAHARNMLARPGFAHCYKNYFKRNFLDKRDLMDEWDKVYKEFHNEDISEFIPEQVSTTQFVKDN
;
A
#
# COMPACT_ATOMS: atom_id res chain seq x y z
N MET A 1 43.72 56.56 -5.70
CA MET A 1 43.22 55.17 -5.54
C MET A 1 43.13 54.58 -6.94
N ASP A 2 43.73 53.43 -7.19
CA ASP A 2 43.81 52.83 -8.52
C ASP A 2 42.42 52.37 -9.01
N LEU A 3 42.10 52.64 -10.28
CA LEU A 3 40.81 52.32 -10.89
C LEU A 3 40.53 50.81 -10.83
N ALA A 4 41.59 50.00 -10.92
CA ALA A 4 41.50 48.54 -10.81
C ALA A 4 40.98 48.08 -9.43
N VAL A 5 41.39 48.76 -8.36
CA VAL A 5 40.97 48.46 -6.99
C VAL A 5 39.49 48.79 -6.80
N ILE A 6 39.02 49.92 -7.35
CA ILE A 6 37.60 50.31 -7.29
C ILE A 6 36.73 49.32 -8.07
N ALA A 7 37.15 48.94 -9.28
CA ALA A 7 36.45 47.95 -10.09
C ALA A 7 36.33 46.60 -9.38
N GLN A 8 37.42 46.11 -8.76
CA GLN A 8 37.42 44.85 -8.04
C GLN A 8 36.50 44.86 -6.80
N LEU A 9 36.42 45.99 -6.08
CA LEU A 9 35.49 46.13 -4.96
C LEU A 9 34.03 46.12 -5.43
N ILE A 10 33.71 46.77 -6.56
CA ILE A 10 32.37 46.75 -7.15
C ILE A 10 32.00 45.34 -7.60
N THR A 11 32.88 44.65 -8.32
CA THR A 11 32.64 43.28 -8.77
C THR A 11 32.49 42.31 -7.59
N GLY A 12 33.39 42.38 -6.61
CA GLY A 12 33.32 41.56 -5.40
C GLY A 12 32.03 41.81 -4.60
N GLY A 13 31.61 43.08 -4.48
CA GLY A 13 30.34 43.46 -3.86
C GLY A 13 29.14 42.89 -4.62
N ALA A 14 29.13 42.98 -5.95
CA ALA A 14 28.07 42.42 -6.79
C ALA A 14 27.99 40.89 -6.66
N THR A 15 29.12 40.19 -6.72
CA THR A 15 29.18 38.73 -6.50
C THR A 15 28.68 38.36 -5.11
N PHE A 16 29.05 39.11 -4.08
CA PHE A 16 28.59 38.87 -2.71
C PHE A 16 27.07 39.04 -2.58
N ILE A 17 26.49 40.10 -3.17
CA ILE A 17 25.04 40.31 -3.17
C ILE A 17 24.31 39.15 -3.84
N VAL A 18 24.80 38.69 -5.00
CA VAL A 18 24.24 37.53 -5.71
C VAL A 18 24.35 36.27 -4.85
N ALA A 19 25.50 36.01 -4.23
CA ALA A 19 25.70 34.85 -3.37
C ALA A 19 24.73 34.86 -2.17
N VAL A 20 24.52 36.01 -1.53
CA VAL A 20 23.55 36.18 -0.45
C VAL A 20 22.13 35.90 -0.94
N ALA A 21 21.75 36.45 -2.09
CA ALA A 21 20.43 36.20 -2.68
C ALA A 21 20.21 34.70 -2.99
N LEU A 22 21.22 34.01 -3.54
CA LEU A 22 21.17 32.57 -3.79
C LEU A 22 21.00 31.77 -2.49
N VAL A 23 21.71 32.12 -1.42
CA VAL A 23 21.54 31.47 -0.11
C VAL A 23 20.11 31.64 0.40
N PHE A 24 19.52 32.83 0.28
CA PHE A 24 18.12 33.06 0.66
C PHE A 24 17.14 32.25 -0.20
N GLN A 25 17.38 32.16 -1.52
CA GLN A 25 16.57 31.34 -2.43
C GLN A 25 16.63 29.86 -2.05
N LEU A 26 17.84 29.32 -1.82
CA LEU A 26 18.02 27.92 -1.40
C LEU A 26 17.34 27.63 -0.07
N ARG A 27 17.43 28.54 0.91
CA ARG A 27 16.71 28.39 2.19
C ARG A 27 15.19 28.31 1.98
N LYS A 28 14.63 29.18 1.14
CA LYS A 28 13.20 29.19 0.82
C LYS A 28 12.78 27.93 0.06
N GLN A 29 13.57 27.49 -0.92
CA GLN A 29 13.33 26.24 -1.66
C GLN A 29 13.34 25.03 -0.74
N ASN A 30 14.33 24.93 0.16
CA ASN A 30 14.39 23.84 1.14
C ASN A 30 13.18 23.84 2.09
N GLN A 31 12.71 25.02 2.50
CA GLN A 31 11.49 25.12 3.31
C GLN A 31 10.25 24.68 2.53
N GLN A 32 10.12 25.07 1.26
CA GLN A 32 9.01 24.67 0.39
C GLN A 32 9.02 23.17 0.13
N LEU A 33 10.18 22.57 -0.14
CA LEU A 33 10.33 21.13 -0.34
C LEU A 33 9.89 20.35 0.90
N ARG A 34 10.23 20.82 2.11
CA ARG A 34 9.76 20.20 3.36
C ARG A 34 8.25 20.26 3.52
N ILE A 35 7.63 21.38 3.16
CA ILE A 35 6.16 21.54 3.21
C ILE A 35 5.51 20.62 2.19
N GLN A 36 5.95 20.66 0.94
CA GLN A 36 5.43 19.81 -0.14
C GLN A 36 5.56 18.32 0.18
N HIS A 37 6.69 17.92 0.75
CA HIS A 37 6.91 16.54 1.17
C HIS A 37 5.91 16.12 2.27
N ARG A 38 5.73 16.94 3.29
CA ARG A 38 4.74 16.69 4.34
C ARG A 38 3.32 16.61 3.78
N ASP A 39 2.98 17.51 2.86
CA ASP A 39 1.66 17.53 2.23
C ASP A 39 1.47 16.29 1.33
N SER A 40 2.51 15.83 0.62
CA SER A 40 2.43 14.61 -0.19
C SER A 40 2.23 13.35 0.64
N VAL A 41 2.87 13.24 1.81
CA VAL A 41 2.68 12.10 2.73
C VAL A 41 1.26 12.12 3.29
N ARG A 42 0.76 13.31 3.68
CA ARG A 42 -0.60 13.49 4.18
C ARG A 42 -1.64 13.13 3.11
N GLU A 43 -1.45 13.58 1.89
CA GLU A 43 -2.32 13.27 0.76
C GLU A 43 -2.33 11.76 0.46
N ALA A 44 -1.17 11.11 0.45
CA ALA A 44 -1.09 9.66 0.27
C ALA A 44 -1.86 8.90 1.38
N SER A 45 -1.73 9.32 2.63
CA SER A 45 -2.50 8.76 3.75
C SER A 45 -4.01 8.92 3.55
N TYR A 46 -4.47 10.08 3.07
CA TYR A 46 -5.89 10.31 2.80
C TYR A 46 -6.39 9.47 1.63
N GLN A 47 -5.61 9.34 0.56
CA GLN A 47 -5.98 8.53 -0.59
C GLN A 47 -6.12 7.05 -0.22
N ILE A 48 -5.23 6.52 0.62
CA ILE A 48 -5.31 5.13 1.10
C ILE A 48 -6.56 4.94 1.96
N ALA A 49 -6.84 5.88 2.89
CA ALA A 49 -8.04 5.83 3.71
C ALA A 49 -9.33 5.91 2.87
N SER A 50 -9.38 6.80 1.89
CA SER A 50 -10.51 6.94 0.96
C SER A 50 -10.74 5.65 0.16
N ARG A 51 -9.68 5.01 -0.35
CA ARG A 51 -9.80 3.74 -1.07
C ARG A 51 -10.38 2.63 -0.18
N PHE A 52 -9.97 2.60 1.09
CA PHE A 52 -10.53 1.64 2.05
C PHE A 52 -12.02 1.88 2.30
N GLU A 53 -12.41 3.14 2.46
CA GLU A 53 -13.81 3.53 2.59
C GLU A 53 -14.63 3.17 1.34
N ASP A 54 -14.10 3.40 0.14
CA ASP A 54 -14.77 3.09 -1.12
C ASP A 54 -14.98 1.59 -1.30
N VAL A 55 -13.97 0.77 -1.00
CA VAL A 55 -14.09 -0.70 -1.03
C VAL A 55 -15.14 -1.16 -0.01
N THR A 56 -15.14 -0.60 1.20
CA THR A 56 -16.14 -0.94 2.22
C THR A 56 -17.55 -0.54 1.80
N LYS A 57 -17.71 0.66 1.22
CA LYS A 57 -18.99 1.15 0.69
C LYS A 57 -19.53 0.25 -0.40
N GLU A 58 -18.68 -0.19 -1.34
CA GLU A 58 -19.08 -1.11 -2.40
C GLU A 58 -19.67 -2.40 -1.81
N THR A 59 -19.02 -2.99 -0.78
CA THR A 59 -19.57 -4.16 -0.10
C THR A 59 -20.94 -3.85 0.50
N VAL A 60 -21.05 -2.78 1.29
CA VAL A 60 -22.25 -2.46 2.10
C VAL A 60 -23.45 -2.03 1.25
N GLN A 61 -23.22 -1.38 0.10
CA GLN A 61 -24.29 -0.85 -0.75
C GLN A 61 -24.81 -1.85 -1.79
N ASP A 62 -23.98 -2.79 -2.24
CA ASP A 62 -24.39 -3.87 -3.15
C ASP A 62 -24.73 -5.13 -2.35
N GLU A 63 -26.02 -5.41 -2.16
CA GLU A 63 -26.52 -6.59 -1.45
C GLU A 63 -26.02 -7.91 -2.07
N SER A 64 -25.92 -7.97 -3.41
CA SER A 64 -25.38 -9.15 -4.09
C SER A 64 -23.90 -9.35 -3.79
N LEU A 65 -23.13 -8.26 -3.73
CA LEU A 65 -21.72 -8.34 -3.34
C LEU A 65 -21.57 -8.69 -1.85
N THR A 66 -22.41 -8.15 -0.97
CA THR A 66 -22.45 -8.52 0.45
C THR A 66 -22.67 -10.03 0.62
N ASP A 67 -23.66 -10.61 -0.05
CA ASP A 67 -23.93 -12.06 0.02
C ASP A 67 -22.72 -12.88 -0.45
N ILE A 68 -22.16 -12.54 -1.61
CA ILE A 68 -20.96 -13.19 -2.15
C ILE A 68 -19.78 -13.05 -1.17
N TRP A 69 -19.59 -11.87 -0.58
CA TRP A 69 -18.53 -11.59 0.38
C TRP A 69 -18.67 -12.42 1.65
N LEU A 70 -19.89 -12.53 2.21
CA LEU A 70 -20.13 -13.32 3.42
C LEU A 70 -19.97 -14.82 3.17
N ARG A 71 -20.56 -15.36 2.10
CA ARG A 71 -20.44 -16.78 1.73
C ARG A 71 -19.00 -17.15 1.40
N GLY A 72 -18.35 -16.34 0.56
CA GLY A 72 -16.97 -16.55 0.14
C GLY A 72 -16.00 -16.42 1.31
N ALA A 73 -16.24 -15.54 2.27
CA ALA A 73 -15.43 -15.45 3.49
C ALA A 73 -15.55 -16.73 4.33
N ASP A 74 -16.76 -17.25 4.50
CA ASP A 74 -17.01 -18.48 5.25
C ASP A 74 -16.24 -19.67 4.66
N ASN A 75 -16.39 -19.88 3.35
CA ASN A 75 -15.68 -20.90 2.60
C ASN A 75 -15.65 -20.51 1.12
N TRP A 76 -14.47 -20.57 0.50
CA TRP A 76 -14.29 -20.33 -0.93
C TRP A 76 -15.21 -21.22 -1.79
N ASN A 77 -15.44 -22.46 -1.36
CA ASN A 77 -16.28 -23.42 -2.08
C ASN A 77 -17.78 -23.12 -2.03
N ASN A 78 -18.21 -22.17 -1.20
CA ASN A 78 -19.58 -21.67 -1.23
C ASN A 78 -19.84 -20.78 -2.47
N LEU A 79 -18.78 -20.35 -3.18
CA LEU A 79 -18.87 -19.62 -4.44
C LEU A 79 -18.97 -20.63 -5.59
N THR A 80 -20.19 -20.80 -6.08
CA THR A 80 -20.57 -21.87 -7.01
C THR A 80 -20.37 -21.48 -8.48
N THR A 81 -20.30 -20.18 -8.78
CA THR A 81 -20.08 -19.69 -10.15
C THR A 81 -18.76 -18.94 -10.27
N ASP A 82 -18.20 -18.94 -11.47
CA ASP A 82 -16.99 -18.16 -11.78
C ASP A 82 -17.21 -16.66 -11.60
N VAL A 83 -18.43 -16.16 -11.78
CA VAL A 83 -18.77 -14.74 -11.54
C VAL A 83 -18.67 -14.39 -10.06
N GLU A 84 -19.17 -15.27 -9.18
CA GLU A 84 -19.05 -15.10 -7.73
C GLU A 84 -17.59 -15.12 -7.29
N ARG A 85 -16.83 -16.12 -7.75
CA ARG A 85 -15.38 -16.23 -7.48
C ARG A 85 -14.61 -15.02 -8.00
N TYR A 86 -14.95 -14.54 -9.19
CA TYR A 86 -14.37 -13.33 -9.77
C TYR A 86 -14.63 -12.11 -8.89
N ARG A 87 -15.89 -11.86 -8.51
CA ARG A 87 -16.27 -10.72 -7.69
C ARG A 87 -15.58 -10.76 -6.33
N PHE A 88 -15.67 -11.89 -5.62
CA PHE A 88 -15.03 -12.07 -4.32
C PHE A 88 -13.53 -11.84 -4.38
N ARG A 89 -12.84 -12.52 -5.30
CA ARG A 89 -11.38 -12.46 -5.41
C ARG A 89 -10.90 -11.07 -5.83
N ASN A 90 -11.59 -10.40 -6.74
CA ASN A 90 -11.21 -9.04 -7.14
C ASN A 90 -11.47 -8.01 -6.05
N HIS A 91 -12.53 -8.18 -5.27
CA HIS A 91 -12.79 -7.33 -4.13
C HIS A 91 -11.72 -7.53 -3.04
N TYR A 92 -11.35 -8.78 -2.75
CA TYR A 92 -10.21 -9.12 -1.87
C TYR A 92 -8.89 -8.51 -2.38
N ARG A 93 -8.65 -8.56 -3.70
CA ARG A 93 -7.49 -7.90 -4.32
C ARG A 93 -7.43 -6.41 -4.00
N GLN A 94 -8.56 -5.70 -3.96
CA GLN A 94 -8.55 -4.27 -3.62
C GLN A 94 -8.07 -4.04 -2.17
N TYR A 95 -8.51 -4.86 -1.22
CA TYR A 95 -7.98 -4.83 0.15
C TYR A 95 -6.47 -5.05 0.18
N ILE A 96 -5.96 -6.07 -0.53
CA ILE A 96 -4.52 -6.32 -0.61
C ILE A 96 -3.77 -5.14 -1.25
N ASN A 97 -4.32 -4.52 -2.30
CA ASN A 97 -3.71 -3.35 -2.91
C ASN A 97 -3.64 -2.14 -1.96
N ILE A 98 -4.63 -1.96 -1.08
CA ILE A 98 -4.61 -0.92 -0.05
C ILE A 98 -3.50 -1.19 0.97
N ILE A 99 -3.38 -2.43 1.45
CA ILE A 99 -2.29 -2.87 2.35
C ILE A 99 -0.93 -2.62 1.70
N MET A 100 -0.77 -3.01 0.44
CA MET A 100 0.45 -2.75 -0.32
C MET A 100 0.68 -1.26 -0.56
N GLY A 101 -0.37 -0.45 -0.62
CA GLY A 101 -0.28 1.01 -0.68
C GLY A 101 0.40 1.58 0.56
N TYR A 102 0.04 1.11 1.76
CA TYR A 102 0.73 1.51 2.99
C TYR A 102 2.22 1.18 2.93
N TYR A 103 2.57 -0.03 2.48
CA TYR A 103 3.95 -0.48 2.48
C TYR A 103 4.80 0.20 1.38
N ASN A 104 4.23 0.43 0.20
CA ASN A 104 4.97 0.97 -0.95
C ASN A 104 5.07 2.51 -0.95
N THR A 105 4.33 3.20 -0.08
CA THR A 105 4.38 4.67 0.02
C THR A 105 5.52 5.08 0.93
N GLN A 106 6.52 5.74 0.36
CA GLN A 106 7.68 6.23 1.12
C GLN A 106 7.25 7.25 2.19
N ASP A 107 7.90 7.20 3.36
CA ASP A 107 7.70 8.11 4.50
C ASP A 107 6.29 8.09 5.11
N LEU A 108 5.42 7.18 4.63
CA LEU A 108 4.15 6.86 5.26
C LEU A 108 4.39 5.78 6.31
N ASP A 109 3.99 6.08 7.55
CA ASP A 109 4.05 5.10 8.62
C ASP A 109 2.98 4.02 8.41
N TYR A 110 3.37 2.75 8.54
CA TYR A 110 2.45 1.61 8.57
C TYR A 110 2.57 0.92 9.94
N PRO A 111 1.82 1.40 10.95
CA PRO A 111 2.02 0.94 12.33
C PRO A 111 1.80 -0.56 12.48
N ASP A 112 2.65 -1.23 13.26
CA ASP A 112 2.58 -2.68 13.50
C ASP A 112 1.18 -3.16 13.92
N ARG A 113 0.50 -2.38 14.78
CA ARG A 113 -0.88 -2.69 15.21
C ARG A 113 -1.86 -2.73 14.04
N LEU A 114 -1.73 -1.78 13.12
CA LEU A 114 -2.58 -1.68 11.94
C LEU A 114 -2.24 -2.78 10.94
N ARG A 115 -0.94 -3.07 10.74
CA ARG A 115 -0.46 -4.17 9.91
C ARG A 115 -1.02 -5.52 10.35
N LEU A 116 -0.90 -5.81 11.66
CA LEU A 116 -1.42 -7.03 12.25
C LEU A 116 -2.95 -7.10 12.18
N ALA A 117 -3.65 -5.98 12.40
CA ALA A 117 -5.11 -5.93 12.28
C ALA A 117 -5.58 -6.25 10.85
N HIS A 118 -4.91 -5.72 9.84
CA HIS A 118 -5.21 -6.05 8.43
C HIS A 118 -5.01 -7.54 8.13
N ALA A 119 -3.87 -8.11 8.53
CA ALA A 119 -3.59 -9.53 8.36
C ALA A 119 -4.68 -10.38 9.05
N ARG A 120 -5.01 -10.08 10.31
CA ARG A 120 -6.04 -10.82 11.05
C ARG A 120 -7.41 -10.70 10.41
N ASN A 121 -7.83 -9.51 10.00
CA ASN A 121 -9.12 -9.31 9.33
C ASN A 121 -9.24 -10.09 8.02
N MET A 122 -8.14 -10.17 7.27
CA MET A 122 -8.09 -10.83 5.95
C MET A 122 -7.68 -12.30 5.99
N LEU A 123 -7.42 -12.87 7.16
CA LEU A 123 -7.01 -14.27 7.30
C LEU A 123 -7.83 -15.05 8.34
N ALA A 124 -8.61 -14.37 9.19
CA ALA A 124 -9.41 -15.04 10.24
C ALA A 124 -10.47 -16.00 9.69
N ARG A 125 -10.93 -15.79 8.45
CA ARG A 125 -11.99 -16.61 7.82
C ARG A 125 -11.39 -17.52 6.74
N PRO A 126 -11.81 -18.80 6.64
CA PRO A 126 -11.19 -19.78 5.75
C PRO A 126 -11.14 -19.37 4.27
N GLY A 127 -12.20 -18.76 3.73
CA GLY A 127 -12.20 -18.39 2.33
C GLY A 127 -11.33 -17.18 2.00
N PHE A 128 -11.13 -16.26 2.96
CA PHE A 128 -10.12 -15.22 2.83
C PHE A 128 -8.70 -15.80 2.88
N ALA A 129 -8.47 -16.74 3.79
CA ALA A 129 -7.19 -17.43 3.90
C ALA A 129 -6.87 -18.24 2.63
N HIS A 130 -7.86 -18.89 2.04
CA HIS A 130 -7.75 -19.52 0.72
C HIS A 130 -7.30 -18.50 -0.35
N CYS A 131 -7.93 -17.31 -0.37
CA CYS A 131 -7.54 -16.26 -1.32
C CYS A 131 -6.08 -15.83 -1.12
N TYR A 132 -5.67 -15.58 0.13
CA TYR A 132 -4.29 -15.24 0.44
C TYR A 132 -3.32 -16.31 -0.06
N LYS A 133 -3.48 -17.55 0.42
CA LYS A 133 -2.58 -18.66 0.10
C LYS A 133 -2.47 -18.86 -1.41
N ASN A 134 -3.60 -19.03 -2.10
CA ASN A 134 -3.61 -19.54 -3.48
C ASN A 134 -3.48 -18.45 -4.55
N TYR A 135 -3.66 -17.17 -4.23
CA TYR A 135 -3.65 -16.10 -5.22
C TYR A 135 -2.79 -14.89 -4.85
N PHE A 136 -2.80 -14.46 -3.59
CA PHE A 136 -2.27 -13.15 -3.23
C PHE A 136 -0.96 -13.16 -2.46
N LYS A 137 -0.57 -14.27 -1.83
CA LYS A 137 0.71 -14.39 -1.12
C LYS A 137 1.90 -14.01 -2.01
N ARG A 138 1.85 -14.35 -3.31
CA ARG A 138 2.88 -13.97 -4.29
C ARG A 138 3.10 -12.45 -4.38
N ASN A 139 2.08 -11.62 -4.13
CA ASN A 139 2.23 -10.17 -4.17
C ASN A 139 3.23 -9.67 -3.12
N PHE A 140 3.46 -10.44 -2.06
CA PHE A 140 4.33 -10.11 -0.94
C PHE A 140 5.78 -10.57 -1.13
N LEU A 141 6.13 -11.17 -2.27
CA LEU A 141 7.46 -11.75 -2.51
C LEU A 141 8.61 -10.74 -2.28
N ASP A 142 8.44 -9.50 -2.71
CA ASP A 142 9.45 -8.46 -2.54
C ASP A 142 9.47 -7.87 -1.12
N LYS A 143 8.48 -8.23 -0.28
CA LYS A 143 8.21 -7.70 1.07
C LYS A 143 8.20 -8.84 2.09
N ARG A 144 9.34 -9.50 2.24
CA ARG A 144 9.48 -10.76 3.01
C ARG A 144 9.05 -10.61 4.47
N ASP A 145 9.38 -9.50 5.11
CA ASP A 145 8.95 -9.17 6.48
C ASP A 145 7.42 -9.13 6.63
N LEU A 146 6.73 -8.52 5.68
CA LEU A 146 5.26 -8.47 5.65
C LEU A 146 4.68 -9.85 5.34
N MET A 147 5.29 -10.57 4.40
CA MET A 147 4.86 -11.93 4.04
C MET A 147 4.98 -12.88 5.24
N ASP A 148 6.09 -12.85 5.97
CA ASP A 148 6.34 -13.68 7.14
C ASP A 148 5.32 -13.37 8.27
N GLU A 149 4.95 -12.10 8.45
CA GLU A 149 3.89 -11.72 9.39
C GLU A 149 2.53 -12.28 8.98
N TRP A 150 2.17 -12.18 7.70
CA TRP A 150 0.92 -12.74 7.18
C TRP A 150 0.89 -14.27 7.28
N ASP A 151 1.99 -14.93 6.96
CA ASP A 151 2.12 -16.39 7.08
C ASP A 151 2.02 -16.85 8.54
N LYS A 152 2.57 -16.08 9.48
CA LYS A 152 2.43 -16.35 10.91
C LYS A 152 0.96 -16.24 11.35
N VAL A 153 0.25 -15.22 10.90
CA VAL A 153 -1.18 -15.04 11.19
C VAL A 153 -2.02 -16.14 10.53
N TYR A 154 -1.68 -16.53 9.29
CA TYR A 154 -2.32 -17.65 8.60
C TYR A 154 -2.17 -18.95 9.43
N LYS A 155 -0.95 -19.26 9.85
CA LYS A 155 -0.64 -20.43 10.68
C LYS A 155 -1.36 -20.40 12.02
N GLU A 156 -1.51 -19.21 12.63
CA GLU A 156 -2.24 -19.02 13.89
C GLU A 156 -3.72 -19.43 13.75
N PHE A 157 -4.39 -19.03 12.67
CA PHE A 157 -5.82 -19.32 12.47
C PHE A 157 -6.11 -20.71 11.89
N HIS A 158 -5.25 -21.21 11.00
CA HIS A 158 -5.53 -22.41 10.20
C HIS A 158 -4.63 -23.60 10.53
N ASN A 159 -3.67 -23.43 11.45
CA ASN A 159 -2.74 -24.48 11.88
C ASN A 159 -1.99 -25.17 10.72
N GLU A 160 -1.74 -24.42 9.64
CA GLU A 160 -1.01 -24.87 8.47
C GLU A 160 0.18 -23.93 8.23
N ASP A 161 1.36 -24.52 8.02
CA ASP A 161 2.56 -23.76 7.67
C ASP A 161 2.67 -23.64 6.15
N ILE A 162 2.50 -22.42 5.67
CA ILE A 162 2.58 -22.11 4.23
C ILE A 162 3.84 -21.32 3.89
N SER A 163 4.81 -21.14 4.81
CA SER A 163 6.00 -20.29 4.62
C SER A 163 6.73 -20.54 3.29
N GLU A 164 6.97 -21.81 2.96
CA GLU A 164 7.63 -22.24 1.72
C GLU A 164 6.69 -22.31 0.50
N PHE A 165 5.38 -22.23 0.72
CA PHE A 165 4.39 -22.26 -0.37
C PHE A 165 4.29 -20.90 -1.05
N ILE A 166 4.55 -20.88 -2.37
CA ILE A 166 4.31 -19.72 -3.24
C ILE A 166 3.29 -20.13 -4.30
N PRO A 167 2.15 -19.43 -4.41
CA PRO A 167 1.15 -19.78 -5.40
C PRO A 167 1.64 -19.51 -6.83
N GLU A 168 1.12 -20.31 -7.76
CA GLU A 168 1.30 -20.09 -9.20
C GLU A 168 0.67 -18.76 -9.64
N GLN A 169 1.23 -18.17 -10.69
CA GLN A 169 0.65 -16.98 -11.29
C GLN A 169 -0.54 -17.36 -12.18
N VAL A 170 -1.74 -16.97 -11.77
CA VAL A 170 -2.97 -17.19 -12.52
C VAL A 170 -3.58 -15.87 -13.01
N SER A 171 -4.26 -15.91 -14.16
CA SER A 171 -5.02 -14.76 -14.67
C SER A 171 -6.14 -14.34 -13.73
N THR A 172 -6.60 -13.09 -13.83
CA THR A 172 -7.72 -12.51 -13.06
C THR A 172 -9.04 -13.28 -13.20
N THR A 173 -9.19 -14.04 -14.29
CA THR A 173 -10.38 -14.84 -14.61
C THR A 173 -10.16 -16.35 -14.49
N GLN A 174 -8.97 -16.77 -14.06
CA GLN A 174 -8.66 -18.19 -13.80
C GLN A 174 -8.75 -18.47 -12.31
N PHE A 175 -9.30 -19.63 -11.95
CA PHE A 175 -9.46 -20.08 -10.58
C PHE A 175 -8.75 -21.41 -10.39
N VAL A 176 -7.98 -21.52 -9.30
CA VAL A 176 -7.37 -22.77 -8.88
C VAL A 176 -8.52 -23.74 -8.59
N LYS A 177 -8.46 -24.92 -9.21
CA LYS A 177 -9.40 -26.00 -8.92
C LYS A 177 -8.96 -26.63 -7.61
N ASP A 178 -9.86 -26.70 -6.64
CA ASP A 178 -9.65 -27.52 -5.47
C ASP A 178 -9.65 -28.98 -5.94
N ASN A 179 -8.56 -29.70 -5.67
CA ASN A 179 -8.47 -31.15 -5.88
C ASN A 179 -9.17 -31.89 -4.75
#